data_AF-A0A2R5FTF8-F1
#
_entry.id   AF-A0A2R5FTF8-F1
#
_cell.length_a   1.000
_cell.length_b   1.000
_cell.length_c   1.000
_cell.angle_alpha   90.00
_cell.angle_beta   90.00
_cell.angle_gamma   90.00
#
_symmetry.space_group_name_H-M   'P 1'
#
loop_
_entity.id
_entity.type
_entity.pdbx_description
1 polymer ?
#
loop_
_entity_poly.entity_id
_entity_poly.type
_entity_poly.pdbx_seq_one_letter_code
_entity_poly.pdbx_strand_id
1 'polypeptide(L)'
;MVYVAYDPWSPKAEAILVPKDSPIKSVAELKGKKVAFAKGSNANYLLVKALEKAGVQYSDIQPITLTPADARAAFEQKNVDAWAIWDPYLHQL
;
A
#
# COMPACT_ATOMS: atom_id res chain seq x y z
N MET A 1 9.69 13.40 24.19
CA MET A 1 10.51 12.20 23.90
C MET A 1 11.58 12.60 22.88
N VAL A 2 12.84 12.24 23.14
CA VAL A 2 13.99 12.53 22.28
C VAL A 2 14.27 11.30 21.42
N TYR A 3 14.44 11.48 20.11
CA TYR A 3 14.83 10.40 19.19
C TYR A 3 16.36 10.30 19.14
N VAL A 4 16.93 9.13 19.45
CA VAL A 4 18.38 8.89 19.67
C VAL A 4 19.05 8.10 18.52
N ALA A 5 18.30 7.61 17.53
CA ALA A 5 18.85 7.06 16.30
C ALA A 5 17.82 7.09 15.15
N TYR A 6 18.29 7.28 13.92
CA TYR A 6 17.54 7.22 12.66
C TYR A 6 18.33 6.33 11.70
N ASP A 7 17.67 5.32 11.11
CA ASP A 7 18.27 4.41 10.14
C ASP A 7 17.99 4.93 8.71
N PRO A 8 19.01 5.28 7.93
CA PRO A 8 18.84 6.06 6.70
C PRO A 8 18.40 5.25 5.47
N TRP A 9 18.17 3.92 5.56
CA TRP A 9 17.83 3.14 4.37
C TRP A 9 17.11 1.82 4.69
N SER A 10 15.82 1.87 5.05
CA SER A 10 15.01 0.66 5.21
C SER A 10 14.14 0.41 3.96
N PRO A 11 14.48 -0.55 3.07
CA PRO A 11 13.59 -0.99 1.98
C PRO A 11 12.29 -1.66 2.46
N LYS A 12 12.00 -1.63 3.78
CA LYS A 12 10.80 -2.18 4.42
C LYS A 12 9.84 -1.10 4.95
N ALA A 13 10.07 0.18 4.67
CA ALA A 13 9.25 1.26 5.23
C ALA A 13 7.84 1.38 4.58
N GLU A 14 7.61 0.75 3.43
CA GLU A 14 6.39 0.89 2.65
C GLU A 14 6.02 -0.44 1.96
N ALA A 15 4.76 -0.85 2.02
CA ALA A 15 4.29 -2.12 1.48
C ALA A 15 2.91 -2.01 0.81
N ILE A 16 2.63 -2.93 -0.12
CA ILE A 16 1.30 -3.14 -0.69
C ILE A 16 0.75 -4.45 -0.11
N LEU A 17 -0.30 -4.32 0.67
CA LEU A 17 -0.97 -5.43 1.34
C LEU A 17 -2.12 -5.93 0.46
N VAL A 18 -2.34 -7.25 0.47
CA VAL A 18 -3.52 -7.90 -0.12
C VAL A 18 -4.18 -8.77 0.96
N PRO A 19 -5.50 -8.98 0.94
CA PRO A 19 -6.16 -9.87 1.89
C PRO A 19 -5.50 -11.26 1.90
N LYS A 20 -5.47 -11.91 3.06
CA LYS A 20 -4.78 -13.21 3.22
C LYS A 20 -5.28 -14.29 2.25
N ASP A 21 -6.57 -14.26 1.93
CA ASP A 21 -7.23 -15.20 1.01
C ASP A 21 -7.24 -14.68 -0.44
N SER A 22 -6.53 -13.59 -0.74
CA SER A 22 -6.55 -12.97 -2.06
C SER A 22 -5.85 -13.85 -3.08
N PRO A 23 -6.42 -14.03 -4.29
CA PRO A 23 -5.73 -14.68 -5.39
C PRO A 23 -4.58 -13.80 -5.95
N ILE A 24 -4.49 -12.52 -5.55
CA ILE A 24 -3.49 -11.56 -6.01
C ILE A 24 -2.12 -11.95 -5.46
N LYS A 25 -1.21 -12.38 -6.34
CA LYS A 25 0.16 -12.78 -5.99
C LYS A 25 1.23 -11.84 -6.54
N SER A 26 0.85 -10.91 -7.39
CA SER A 26 1.78 -9.98 -8.03
C SER A 26 1.16 -8.59 -8.22
N VAL A 27 2.01 -7.58 -8.37
CA VAL A 27 1.56 -6.20 -8.63
C VAL A 27 0.85 -6.09 -9.99
N ALA A 28 1.20 -6.95 -10.95
CA ALA A 28 0.53 -7.00 -12.26
C ALA A 28 -0.97 -7.31 -12.14
N GLU A 29 -1.34 -8.12 -11.14
CA GLU A 29 -2.72 -8.53 -10.87
C GLU A 29 -3.56 -7.45 -10.17
N LEU A 30 -2.98 -6.29 -9.85
CA LEU A 30 -3.72 -5.12 -9.37
C LEU A 30 -4.49 -4.41 -10.49
N LYS A 31 -4.24 -4.75 -11.75
CA LYS A 31 -5.02 -4.24 -12.89
C LYS A 31 -6.51 -4.53 -12.69
N GLY A 32 -7.32 -3.46 -12.73
CA GLY A 32 -8.77 -3.47 -12.51
C GLY A 32 -9.18 -3.55 -11.04
N LYS A 33 -8.24 -3.56 -10.10
CA LYS A 33 -8.50 -3.74 -8.66
C LYS A 33 -8.59 -2.42 -7.91
N LYS A 34 -9.32 -2.43 -6.80
CA LYS A 34 -9.43 -1.30 -5.87
C LYS A 34 -8.22 -1.27 -4.96
N VAL A 35 -7.40 -0.23 -5.09
CA VAL A 35 -6.19 -0.08 -4.29
C VAL A 35 -6.34 1.14 -3.38
N ALA A 36 -6.43 0.90 -2.07
CA ALA A 36 -6.46 1.94 -1.07
C ALA A 36 -5.07 2.55 -0.85
N PHE A 37 -5.00 3.86 -0.63
CA PHE A 37 -3.80 4.54 -0.12
C PHE A 37 -4.19 5.86 0.57
N ALA A 38 -3.28 6.39 1.39
CA ALA A 38 -3.50 7.67 2.09
C ALA A 38 -3.28 8.88 1.16
N LYS A 39 -4.24 9.82 1.12
CA LYS A 39 -4.13 11.06 0.32
C LYS A 39 -2.90 11.86 0.75
N GLY A 40 -2.10 12.31 -0.22
CA GLY A 40 -0.94 13.17 0.06
C GLY A 40 0.22 12.45 0.76
N SER A 41 0.24 11.12 0.75
CA SER A 41 1.32 10.32 1.32
C SER A 41 2.29 9.80 0.26
N ASN A 42 3.52 9.49 0.69
CA ASN A 42 4.53 8.81 -0.13
C ASN A 42 4.08 7.42 -0.62
N ALA A 43 3.05 6.82 0.01
CA ALA A 43 2.49 5.53 -0.43
C ALA A 43 1.93 5.58 -1.87
N ASN A 44 1.47 6.74 -2.34
CA ASN A 44 1.08 6.90 -3.74
C ASN A 44 2.29 6.79 -4.69
N TYR A 45 3.44 7.33 -4.31
CA TYR A 45 4.66 7.22 -5.10
C TYR A 45 5.15 5.77 -5.19
N LEU A 46 5.16 5.05 -4.06
CA LEU A 46 5.48 3.62 -4.05
C LEU A 46 4.52 2.83 -4.94
N LEU A 47 3.21 3.07 -4.82
CA LEU A 47 2.21 2.40 -5.64
C LEU A 47 2.47 2.63 -7.12
N VAL A 48 2.69 3.88 -7.54
CA VAL A 48 3.02 4.22 -8.93
C VAL A 48 4.29 3.50 -9.38
N LYS A 49 5.36 3.52 -8.58
CA LYS A 49 6.63 2.85 -8.92
C LYS A 49 6.50 1.33 -9.02
N ALA A 50 5.72 0.71 -8.14
CA ALA A 50 5.45 -0.71 -8.17
C ALA A 50 4.66 -1.09 -9.43
N LEU A 51 3.64 -0.30 -9.79
CA LEU A 51 2.85 -0.49 -11.00
C LEU A 51 3.69 -0.31 -12.27
N GLU A 52 4.52 0.74 -12.33
CA GLU A 52 5.47 0.98 -13.43
C GLU A 52 6.39 -0.23 -13.64
N LYS A 53 6.98 -0.76 -12.56
CA LYS A 53 7.86 -1.93 -12.63
C LYS A 53 7.13 -3.20 -13.10
N ALA A 54 5.83 -3.30 -12.82
CA ALA A 54 4.98 -4.39 -13.26
C ALA A 54 4.36 -4.16 -14.65
N GLY A 55 4.62 -3.02 -15.30
CA GLY A 55 4.01 -2.66 -16.59
C GLY A 55 2.51 -2.35 -16.50
N VAL A 56 2.00 -2.04 -15.31
CA VAL A 56 0.60 -1.66 -15.09
C VAL A 56 0.50 -0.15 -15.09
N GLN A 57 -0.45 0.41 -15.85
CA GLN A 57 -0.67 1.85 -15.82
C GLN A 57 -1.44 2.22 -14.55
N TYR A 58 -1.18 3.40 -13.99
CA TYR A 58 -1.97 3.90 -12.86
C TYR A 58 -3.46 4.03 -13.21
N SER A 59 -3.79 4.30 -14.47
CA SER A 59 -5.16 4.32 -15.00
C SER A 59 -5.81 2.93 -15.10
N ASP A 60 -5.02 1.85 -15.05
CA ASP A 60 -5.53 0.49 -15.07
C ASP A 60 -6.04 0.04 -13.69
N ILE A 61 -5.76 0.77 -12.61
CA ILE A 61 -6.24 0.46 -11.26
C ILE A 61 -7.42 1.36 -10.86
N GLN A 62 -8.13 1.00 -9.79
CA GLN A 62 -9.11 1.86 -9.14
C GLN A 62 -8.49 2.46 -7.88
N PRO A 63 -7.85 3.64 -7.95
CA PRO A 63 -7.24 4.29 -6.79
C PRO A 63 -8.31 4.78 -5.83
N ILE A 64 -8.29 4.27 -4.60
CA ILE A 64 -9.20 4.72 -3.53
C ILE A 64 -8.39 5.45 -2.48
N THR A 65 -8.72 6.72 -2.30
CA THR A 65 -8.03 7.54 -1.32
C THR A 65 -8.79 7.54 0.00
N LEU A 66 -8.17 7.00 1.06
CA LEU A 66 -8.77 6.86 2.39
C LEU A 66 -7.84 7.40 3.48
N THR A 67 -8.38 7.72 4.65
CA THR A 67 -7.52 7.91 5.83
C THR A 67 -6.92 6.57 6.24
N PRO A 68 -5.77 6.50 6.95
CA PRO A 68 -5.20 5.22 7.39
C PRO A 68 -6.17 4.36 8.20
N ALA A 69 -7.02 4.97 9.03
CA ALA A 69 -8.05 4.28 9.80
C ALA A 69 -9.14 3.67 8.89
N ASP A 70 -9.64 4.46 7.94
CA ASP A 70 -10.66 3.99 6.99
C ASP A 70 -10.11 2.95 6.02
N ALA A 71 -8.84 3.10 5.59
CA ALA A 71 -8.18 2.15 4.70
C ALA A 71 -8.00 0.79 5.37
N ARG A 72 -7.61 0.77 6.64
CA ARG A 72 -7.57 -0.46 7.45
C ARG A 72 -8.95 -1.11 7.53
N ALA A 73 -9.97 -0.35 7.89
CA ALA A 73 -11.34 -0.87 8.00
C ALA A 73 -11.84 -1.40 6.65
N ALA A 74 -11.61 -0.68 5.56
CA ALA A 74 -11.99 -1.10 4.22
C ALA A 74 -11.22 -2.35 3.77
N PHE A 75 -9.95 -2.49 4.14
CA PHE A 75 -9.14 -3.66 3.85
C PHE A 75 -9.60 -4.89 4.64
N GLU A 76 -9.85 -4.74 5.95
CA GLU A 76 -10.39 -5.81 6.81
C GLU A 76 -11.78 -6.26 6.36
N GLN A 77 -12.62 -5.33 5.89
CA GLN A 77 -13.95 -5.62 5.34
C GLN A 77 -13.93 -6.12 3.89
N LYS A 78 -12.76 -6.25 3.25
CA LYS A 78 -12.61 -6.63 1.83
C LYS A 78 -13.33 -5.69 0.85
N ASN A 79 -13.53 -4.43 1.25
CA ASN A 79 -14.07 -3.37 0.38
C ASN A 79 -13.04 -2.86 -0.64
N VAL A 80 -11.75 -3.10 -0.37
CA VAL A 80 -10.62 -2.85 -1.27
C VAL A 80 -9.81 -4.14 -1.44
N ASP A 81 -9.26 -4.33 -2.64
CA ASP A 81 -8.51 -5.53 -3.02
C ASP A 81 -7.04 -5.46 -2.57
N ALA A 82 -6.51 -4.24 -2.41
CA ALA A 82 -5.16 -4.00 -1.94
C ALA A 82 -5.07 -2.68 -1.16
N TRP A 83 -4.03 -2.55 -0.34
CA TRP A 83 -3.76 -1.35 0.43
C TRP A 83 -2.27 -1.02 0.43
N ALA A 84 -1.90 0.13 -0.14
CA ALA A 84 -0.54 0.67 -0.06
C ALA A 84 -0.40 1.56 1.18
N ILE A 85 0.56 1.24 2.05
CA ILE A 85 0.79 1.92 3.32
C ILE A 85 2.29 2.05 3.63
N TRP A 86 2.68 3.19 4.22
CA TRP A 86 3.95 3.30 4.94
C TRP A 86 3.77 2.78 6.35
N ASP A 87 4.69 1.97 6.83
CA ASP A 87 4.50 1.22 8.06
C ASP A 87 5.35 1.77 9.22
N PRO A 88 4.75 2.39 10.26
CA PRO A 88 5.38 2.54 11.56
C PRO A 88 5.16 1.32 12.51
N TYR A 89 4.32 0.37 12.13
CA TYR A 89 3.93 -0.87 12.83
C TYR A 89 4.70 -2.14 12.40
N LEU A 90 5.45 -2.12 11.30
CA LEU A 90 6.31 -3.25 10.85
C LEU A 90 7.46 -3.52 11.82
N HIS A 91 7.67 -2.63 12.81
CA HIS A 91 8.61 -2.81 13.91
C HIS A 91 8.11 -3.73 15.04
N GLN A 92 6.88 -4.25 14.99
CA GLN A 92 6.32 -5.10 16.05
C GLN A 92 5.85 -6.48 15.55
N LEU A 93 6.74 -7.18 14.84
CA LEU A 93 6.69 -8.63 14.64
C LEU A 93 8.06 -9.26 14.88
#